data_AF-A0A4U7F529-F1
#
_entry.id   AF-A0A4U7F529-F1
#
_cell.length_a   1.000
_cell.length_b   1.000
_cell.length_c   1.000
_cell.angle_alpha   90.00
_cell.angle_beta   90.00
_cell.angle_gamma   90.00
#
_symmetry.space_group_name_H-M   'P 1'
#
loop_
_entity.id
_entity.type
_entity.pdbx_description
1 polymer ?
#
loop_
_entity_poly.entity_id
_entity_poly.type
_entity_poly.pdbx_seq_one_letter_code
_entity_poly.pdbx_strand_id
1 'polypeptide(L)'
;MVSFNDLEDRYQDFVSERDWEQFHTPKNLAEAISIEANELLEIFLWHDNHDAETIKEDSELKARVEEELADVVIYSIAIATQLDIDLVDAVEAKMDDNERRFDEDTAAEMTEDLQRWQRD
;
A
#
# COMPACT_ATOMS: atom_id res chain seq x y z
N MET A 1 6.58 -4.67 20.52
CA MET A 1 5.91 -4.13 19.33
C MET A 1 6.75 -4.56 18.15
N VAL A 2 6.15 -5.12 17.11
CA VAL A 2 6.88 -5.59 15.91
C VAL A 2 7.35 -4.36 15.14
N SER A 3 8.63 -4.32 14.77
CA SER A 3 9.23 -3.27 13.95
C SER A 3 9.03 -3.55 12.45
N PHE A 4 9.28 -2.57 11.58
CA PHE A 4 9.23 -2.80 10.14
C PHE A 4 10.32 -3.79 9.71
N ASN A 5 11.53 -3.65 10.26
CA ASN A 5 12.64 -4.58 10.02
C ASN A 5 12.27 -6.01 10.45
N ASP A 6 11.48 -6.18 11.52
CA ASP A 6 11.01 -7.51 11.94
C ASP A 6 10.09 -8.15 10.86
N LEU A 7 9.38 -7.35 10.06
CA LEU A 7 8.56 -7.83 8.93
C LEU A 7 9.43 -8.19 7.72
N GLU A 8 10.47 -7.39 7.44
CA GLU A 8 11.44 -7.69 6.38
C GLU A 8 12.19 -8.99 6.67
N ASP A 9 12.70 -9.16 7.90
CA ASP A 9 13.37 -10.39 8.35
C ASP A 9 12.44 -11.59 8.22
N ARG A 10 11.18 -11.47 8.69
CA ARG A 10 10.19 -12.54 8.58
C ARG A 10 9.87 -12.89 7.12
N TYR A 11 9.81 -11.90 6.23
CA TYR A 11 9.60 -12.13 4.81
C TYR A 11 10.79 -12.87 4.19
N GLN A 12 12.02 -12.44 4.49
CA GLN A 12 13.24 -13.08 4.01
C GLN A 12 13.29 -14.55 4.45
N ASP A 13 13.05 -14.82 5.74
CA ASP A 13 12.98 -16.20 6.26
C ASP A 13 11.95 -17.04 5.49
N PHE A 14 10.74 -16.50 5.28
CA PHE A 14 9.67 -17.19 4.57
C PHE A 14 10.06 -17.58 3.13
N VAL A 15 10.73 -16.67 2.40
CA VAL A 15 11.15 -16.88 1.02
C VAL A 15 12.34 -17.85 0.94
N SER A 16 13.34 -17.66 1.79
CA SER A 16 14.55 -18.51 1.82
C SER A 16 14.24 -19.95 2.21
N GLU A 17 13.33 -20.17 3.16
CA GLU A 17 12.87 -21.52 3.53
C GLU A 17 12.26 -22.31 2.36
N ARG A 18 11.80 -21.60 1.31
CA ARG A 18 11.09 -22.16 0.16
C ARG A 18 11.93 -22.13 -1.12
N ASP A 19 13.15 -21.58 -1.08
CA ASP A 19 13.99 -21.35 -2.26
C ASP A 19 13.24 -20.55 -3.33
N TRP A 20 12.44 -19.57 -2.90
CA TRP A 20 11.58 -18.78 -3.79
C TRP A 20 12.25 -17.52 -4.33
N GLU A 21 13.44 -17.14 -3.84
CA GLU A 21 14.18 -15.97 -4.34
C GLU A 21 14.40 -16.04 -5.86
N GLN A 22 14.53 -17.25 -6.42
CA GLN A 22 14.71 -17.48 -7.86
C GLN A 22 13.56 -16.96 -8.75
N PHE A 23 12.36 -16.77 -8.18
CA PHE A 23 11.19 -16.27 -8.91
C PHE A 23 10.97 -14.76 -8.70
N HIS A 24 11.66 -14.15 -7.74
CA HIS A 24 11.47 -12.78 -7.29
C HIS A 24 12.31 -11.77 -8.09
N THR A 25 12.16 -11.78 -9.41
CA THR A 25 12.75 -10.71 -10.25
C THR A 25 12.02 -9.38 -9.97
N PRO A 26 12.70 -8.22 -10.08
CA PRO A 26 12.05 -6.92 -9.85
C PRO A 26 10.80 -6.69 -10.72
N LYS A 27 10.80 -7.22 -11.95
CA LYS A 27 9.63 -7.20 -12.83
C LYS A 27 8.45 -7.98 -12.23
N ASN A 28 8.70 -9.22 -11.80
CA ASN A 28 7.65 -10.07 -11.25
C ASN A 28 7.08 -9.49 -9.95
N LEU A 29 7.93 -8.92 -9.09
CA LEU A 29 7.49 -8.29 -7.85
C LEU A 29 6.67 -7.02 -8.11
N ALA A 30 7.06 -6.18 -9.07
CA ALA A 30 6.25 -5.02 -9.48
C ALA A 30 4.90 -5.44 -10.08
N GLU A 31 4.87 -6.53 -10.85
CA GLU A 31 3.62 -7.12 -11.36
C GLU A 31 2.76 -7.65 -10.22
N ALA A 32 3.33 -8.32 -9.22
CA ALA A 32 2.62 -8.78 -8.03
C ALA A 32 1.99 -7.62 -7.25
N ILE A 33 2.73 -6.54 -6.96
CA ILE A 33 2.17 -5.32 -6.33
C ILE A 33 0.96 -4.81 -7.11
N SER A 34 1.06 -4.77 -8.44
CA SER A 34 -0.06 -4.32 -9.26
C SER A 34 -1.26 -5.26 -9.18
N ILE A 35 -1.05 -6.58 -9.09
CA ILE A 35 -2.14 -7.55 -8.96
C ILE A 35 -2.86 -7.35 -7.63
N GLU A 36 -2.15 -7.35 -6.50
CA GLU A 36 -2.78 -7.22 -5.18
C GLU A 36 -3.44 -5.85 -4.98
N ALA A 37 -2.89 -4.80 -5.59
CA ALA A 37 -3.56 -3.49 -5.60
C ALA A 37 -4.89 -3.51 -6.36
N ASN A 38 -5.02 -4.37 -7.38
CA ASN A 38 -6.28 -4.59 -8.09
C ASN A 38 -7.22 -5.52 -7.32
N GLU A 39 -6.72 -6.49 -6.57
CA GLU A 39 -7.56 -7.32 -5.66
C GLU A 39 -8.16 -6.45 -4.54
N LEU A 40 -7.35 -5.54 -3.97
CA LEU A 40 -7.84 -4.50 -3.05
C LEU A 40 -8.90 -3.62 -3.70
N LEU A 41 -8.69 -3.19 -4.95
CA LEU A 41 -9.66 -2.40 -5.69
C LEU A 41 -10.96 -3.18 -5.96
N GLU A 42 -10.86 -4.48 -6.22
CA GLU A 42 -12.01 -5.36 -6.50
C GLU A 42 -13.00 -5.39 -5.34
N ILE A 43 -12.53 -5.27 -4.10
CA ILE A 43 -13.40 -5.17 -2.92
C ILE A 43 -14.40 -4.00 -3.02
N PHE A 44 -14.03 -2.93 -3.71
CA PHE A 44 -14.86 -1.74 -3.89
C PHE A 44 -15.60 -1.71 -5.23
N LEU A 45 -15.37 -2.68 -6.12
CA LEU A 45 -16.13 -2.79 -7.36
C LEU A 45 -17.60 -3.08 -7.04
N TRP A 46 -18.50 -2.37 -7.72
CA TRP A 46 -19.97 -2.54 -7.62
C TRP A 46 -20.61 -2.13 -6.28
N HIS A 47 -19.84 -1.53 -5.37
CA HIS A 47 -20.38 -0.96 -4.14
C HIS A 47 -20.60 0.56 -4.27
N ASP A 48 -21.73 1.05 -3.74
CA ASP A 48 -21.98 2.47 -3.59
C ASP A 48 -21.06 3.01 -2.49
N ASN A 49 -19.88 3.55 -2.87
CA ASN A 49 -18.94 4.31 -2.03
C ASN A 49 -19.12 4.12 -0.51
N HIS A 50 -18.84 2.92 0.00
CA HIS A 50 -18.94 2.65 1.44
C HIS A 50 -18.08 3.68 2.17
N ASP A 51 -18.67 4.39 3.12
CA ASP A 51 -17.89 5.26 3.98
C ASP A 51 -17.01 4.41 4.91
N ALA A 52 -16.00 5.05 5.50
CA ALA A 52 -15.05 4.36 6.35
C ALA A 52 -15.72 3.71 7.58
N GLU A 53 -16.84 4.25 8.08
CA GLU A 53 -17.54 3.69 9.23
C GLU A 53 -18.27 2.39 8.86
N THR A 54 -18.91 2.35 7.69
CA THR A 54 -19.55 1.14 7.15
C THR A 54 -18.54 0.00 7.03
N ILE A 55 -17.34 0.28 6.50
CA ILE A 55 -16.27 -0.72 6.39
C ILE A 55 -15.78 -1.16 7.77
N LYS A 56 -15.67 -0.25 8.74
CA LYS A 56 -15.22 -0.59 10.11
C LYS A 56 -16.22 -1.47 10.86
N GLU A 57 -17.51 -1.30 10.62
CA GLU A 57 -18.59 -2.05 11.28
C GLU A 57 -18.84 -3.42 10.63
N ASP A 58 -18.55 -3.57 9.33
CA ASP A 58 -18.63 -4.84 8.61
C ASP A 58 -17.32 -5.65 8.78
N SER A 59 -17.34 -6.62 9.69
CA SER A 59 -16.16 -7.45 9.97
C SER A 59 -15.67 -8.27 8.79
N GLU A 60 -16.56 -8.69 7.89
CA GLU A 60 -16.19 -9.50 6.72
C GLU A 60 -15.51 -8.61 5.68
N LEU A 61 -16.10 -7.45 5.39
CA LEU A 61 -15.51 -6.48 4.47
C LEU A 61 -14.16 -5.97 4.97
N LYS A 62 -14.06 -5.63 6.26
CA LYS A 62 -12.81 -5.18 6.89
C LYS A 62 -11.71 -6.22 6.80
N ALA A 63 -12.02 -7.50 7.04
CA ALA A 63 -11.05 -8.57 6.96
C ALA A 63 -10.47 -8.72 5.54
N ARG A 64 -11.33 -8.63 4.51
CA ARG A 64 -10.88 -8.65 3.11
C ARG A 64 -9.96 -7.46 2.80
N VAL A 65 -10.32 -6.25 3.22
CA VAL A 65 -9.47 -5.07 3.03
C VAL A 65 -8.11 -5.23 3.73
N GLU A 66 -8.10 -5.79 4.95
CA GLU A 66 -6.87 -6.07 5.69
C GLU A 66 -5.97 -7.08 4.97
N GLU A 67 -6.55 -8.12 4.35
CA GLU A 67 -5.84 -9.16 3.60
C GLU A 67 -5.14 -8.55 2.37
N GLU A 68 -5.90 -7.93 1.46
CA GLU A 68 -5.34 -7.40 0.21
C GLU A 68 -4.37 -6.24 0.44
N LEU A 69 -4.64 -5.39 1.45
CA LEU A 69 -3.72 -4.32 1.83
C LEU A 69 -2.40 -4.89 2.38
N ALA A 70 -2.47 -5.97 3.17
CA ALA A 70 -1.28 -6.63 3.67
C ALA A 70 -0.46 -7.23 2.52
N ASP A 71 -1.10 -7.82 1.52
CA ASP A 71 -0.41 -8.39 0.36
C ASP A 71 0.31 -7.32 -0.48
N VAL A 72 -0.31 -6.15 -0.70
CA VAL A 72 0.38 -4.99 -1.31
C VAL A 72 1.64 -4.61 -0.54
N VAL A 73 1.57 -4.59 0.80
CA VAL A 73 2.72 -4.26 1.66
C VAL A 73 3.78 -5.36 1.62
N ILE A 74 3.38 -6.63 1.63
CA ILE A 74 4.31 -7.78 1.56
C ILE A 74 5.13 -7.72 0.26
N TYR A 75 4.50 -7.48 -0.90
CA TYR A 75 5.26 -7.36 -2.15
C TYR A 75 6.05 -6.05 -2.26
N SER A 76 5.64 -5.00 -1.55
CA SER A 76 6.45 -3.79 -1.41
C SER A 76 7.74 -4.05 -0.61
N ILE A 77 7.63 -4.80 0.50
CA ILE A 77 8.79 -5.29 1.27
C ILE A 77 9.67 -6.20 0.39
N ALA A 78 9.05 -7.08 -0.39
CA ALA A 78 9.76 -7.98 -1.30
C ALA A 78 10.65 -7.25 -2.28
N ILE A 79 10.10 -6.27 -3.01
CA ILE A 79 10.85 -5.54 -4.02
C ILE A 79 11.89 -4.61 -3.38
N ALA A 80 11.59 -4.04 -2.21
CA ALA A 80 12.55 -3.23 -1.46
C ALA A 80 13.76 -4.07 -1.04
N THR A 81 13.52 -5.25 -0.46
CA THR A 81 14.56 -6.23 -0.10
C THR A 81 15.41 -6.61 -1.32
N GLN A 82 14.78 -6.92 -2.45
CA GLN A 82 15.49 -7.36 -3.66
C GLN A 82 16.35 -6.25 -4.30
N LEU A 83 16.07 -4.99 -3.99
CA LEU A 83 16.74 -3.81 -4.54
C LEU A 83 17.61 -3.08 -3.52
N ASP A 84 17.78 -3.63 -2.31
CA ASP A 84 18.51 -3.01 -1.20
C ASP A 84 17.98 -1.60 -0.85
N ILE A 85 16.66 -1.44 -0.86
CA ILE A 85 15.97 -0.19 -0.51
C ILE A 85 15.52 -0.27 0.95
N ASP A 86 15.95 0.70 1.77
CA ASP A 86 15.32 0.96 3.07
C ASP A 86 13.95 1.61 2.82
N LEU A 87 12.89 0.82 2.95
CA LEU A 87 11.54 1.25 2.61
C LEU A 87 11.01 2.29 3.61
N VAL A 88 11.44 2.23 4.87
CA VAL A 88 11.05 3.22 5.89
C VAL A 88 11.64 4.58 5.56
N ASP A 89 12.95 4.64 5.32
CA ASP A 89 13.64 5.88 4.92
C ASP A 89 13.08 6.44 3.60
N ALA A 90 12.75 5.57 2.64
CA ALA A 90 12.14 5.98 1.38
C ALA A 90 10.75 6.61 1.56
N VAL A 91 9.92 6.04 2.45
CA VAL A 91 8.60 6.59 2.79
C VAL A 91 8.72 7.92 3.53
N GLU A 92 9.59 8.01 4.54
CA GLU A 92 9.85 9.26 5.29
C GLU A 92 10.29 10.39 4.35
N ALA A 93 11.27 10.14 3.48
CA ALA A 93 11.71 11.13 2.50
C ALA A 93 10.61 11.54 1.52
N LYS A 94 9.73 10.61 1.14
CA LYS A 94 8.59 10.91 0.26
C LYS A 94 7.52 11.74 0.98
N MET A 95 7.32 11.52 2.27
CA MET A 95 6.43 12.30 3.14
C MET A 95 6.93 13.74 3.29
N ASP A 96 8.20 13.95 3.60
CA ASP A 96 8.83 15.28 3.65
C ASP A 96 8.64 16.06 2.33
N ASP A 97 8.84 15.38 1.19
CA ASP A 97 8.60 15.98 -0.13
C ASP A 97 7.12 16.31 -0.35
N ASN A 98 6.20 15.45 0.10
CA ASN A 98 4.76 15.70 -0.02
C ASN A 98 4.32 16.88 0.85
N GLU A 99 4.77 16.98 2.10
CA GLU A 99 4.47 18.11 3.00
C GLU A 99 4.95 19.44 2.41
N ARG A 100 6.12 19.44 1.77
CA ARG A 100 6.63 20.63 1.07
C ARG A 100 5.84 20.96 -0.20
N ARG A 101 5.33 19.96 -0.92
CA ARG A 101 4.60 20.13 -2.19
C ARG A 101 3.14 20.49 -1.99
N PHE A 102 2.54 20.05 -0.88
CA PHE A 102 1.15 20.24 -0.51
C PHE A 102 1.08 20.98 0.82
N ASP A 103 1.74 22.14 0.88
CA ASP A 103 1.64 23.05 2.02
C ASP A 103 0.20 23.56 2.21
N GLU A 104 -0.09 24.24 3.32
CA GLU A 104 -1.45 24.66 3.68
C GLU A 104 -2.14 25.45 2.56
N ASP A 105 -1.39 26.33 1.88
CA ASP A 105 -1.91 27.15 0.79
C ASP A 105 -2.23 26.31 -0.45
N THR A 106 -1.31 25.44 -0.87
CA THR A 106 -1.51 24.54 -2.03
C THR A 106 -2.64 23.53 -1.76
N ALA A 107 -2.71 23.00 -0.54
CA ALA A 107 -3.76 22.06 -0.13
C ALA A 107 -5.14 22.74 -0.11
N ALA A 108 -5.23 24.01 0.30
CA ALA A 108 -6.46 24.78 0.26
C ALA A 108 -6.95 24.99 -1.19
N GLU A 109 -6.05 25.38 -2.10
CA GLU A 109 -6.37 25.54 -3.52
C GLU A 109 -6.85 24.22 -4.14
N MET A 110 -6.15 23.11 -3.89
CA MET A 110 -6.55 21.79 -4.37
C MET A 110 -7.90 21.34 -3.80
N THR A 111 -8.20 21.68 -2.55
CA THR A 111 -9.49 21.35 -1.92
C THR A 111 -10.65 22.06 -2.62
N GLU A 112 -10.48 23.33 -2.98
CA GLU A 112 -11.50 24.05 -3.76
C GLU A 112 -11.76 23.38 -5.12
N ASP A 113 -10.70 22.93 -5.79
CA ASP A 113 -10.82 22.24 -7.08
C ASP A 113 -11.46 20.86 -6.93
N LEU A 114 -11.06 20.04 -5.95
CA LEU A 114 -11.67 18.73 -5.71
C LEU A 114 -13.17 18.84 -5.38
N GLN A 115 -13.57 19.86 -4.61
CA GLN A 115 -14.99 20.14 -4.33
C GLN A 115 -15.77 20.55 -5.58
N ARG A 116 -15.13 21.22 -6.56
CA ARG A 116 -15.75 21.50 -7.85
C ARG A 116 -15.93 20.22 -8.67
N TRP A 117 -14.94 19.32 -8.66
CA TRP A 117 -14.97 18.06 -9.39
C TRP A 117 -15.96 17.03 -8.83
N GLN A 118 -16.19 17.02 -7.51
CA GLN A 118 -17.18 16.14 -6.87
C GLN A 118 -18.63 16.62 -7.05
N ARG A 119 -18.85 17.82 -7.60
CA ARG A 119 -20.17 18.32 -7.96
C ARG A 119 -20.46 18.06 -9.44
N ASP A 120 -20.72 16.81 -9.79
CA ASP A 120 -21.56 16.39 -10.93
C ASP A 120 -21.94 14.91 -10.76
#